data_AF-A0A2P4P8C9-F1
#
_entry.id   AF-A0A2P4P8C9-F1
#
_cell.length_a   1.000
_cell.length_b   1.000
_cell.length_c   1.000
_cell.angle_alpha   90.00
_cell.angle_beta   90.00
_cell.angle_gamma   90.00
#
_symmetry.space_group_name_H-M   'P 1'
#
loop_
_entity.id
_entity.type
_entity.pdbx_description
1 polymer ?
#
loop_
_entity_poly.entity_id
_entity_poly.type
_entity_poly.pdbx_seq_one_letter_code
_entity_poly.pdbx_strand_id
1 'polypeptide(L)'
;MIEELPCIHQILKSLNSLYKDRLCPICENEEEDFNHIWLCVDRSLDMLTLLSSTKTALKESILSHIDNNETHIDNLEINDLDIWDLNIDNNKFTFIDLIKGFIPKNLMKMGHHIFHEYWLKCCQEMEKKDKDLGINKNLKKRHFGVDCLYRLRQQSTINKYEDLIGIRNNIYYGSDILGYYDSCTP
;
A
#
# COMPACT_ATOMS: atom_id res chain seq x y z
N MET A 1 4.73 8.05 4.66
CA MET A 1 4.81 6.62 5.09
C MET A 1 3.66 5.91 4.39
N ILE A 2 3.84 4.78 3.69
CA ILE A 2 2.79 4.18 2.83
C ILE A 2 1.51 3.76 3.59
N GLU A 3 1.52 3.79 4.91
CA GLU A 3 0.31 3.85 5.76
C GLU A 3 -0.58 5.10 5.53
N GLU A 4 -0.17 6.01 4.67
CA GLU A 4 -0.94 7.18 4.22
C GLU A 4 -1.71 6.93 2.91
N LEU A 5 -1.76 5.68 2.40
CA LEU A 5 -2.76 5.27 1.42
C LEU A 5 -4.15 5.71 1.94
N PRO A 6 -5.04 6.25 1.09
CA PRO A 6 -6.33 6.76 1.53
C PRO A 6 -7.31 5.60 1.80
N CYS A 7 -7.01 4.80 2.82
CA CYS A 7 -7.93 3.85 3.42
C CYS A 7 -9.05 4.59 4.15
N ILE A 8 -10.18 3.93 4.39
CA ILE A 8 -11.28 4.52 5.17
C ILE A 8 -10.77 5.05 6.50
N HIS A 9 -9.93 4.30 7.22
CA HIS A 9 -9.30 4.77 8.45
C HIS A 9 -8.54 6.11 8.28
N GLN A 10 -7.89 6.35 7.15
CA GLN A 10 -7.21 7.61 6.85
C GLN A 10 -8.20 8.72 6.46
N ILE A 11 -9.26 8.39 5.71
CA ILE A 11 -10.33 9.31 5.32
C ILE A 11 -11.07 9.83 6.57
N LEU A 12 -11.33 8.96 7.54
CA LEU A 12 -11.96 9.29 8.83
C LEU A 12 -11.24 10.43 9.57
N LYS A 13 -9.93 10.60 9.39
CA LYS A 13 -9.17 11.67 10.05
C LYS A 13 -9.59 13.07 9.60
N SER A 14 -10.09 13.20 8.37
CA SER A 14 -10.49 14.49 7.78
C SER A 14 -11.99 14.61 7.49
N LEU A 15 -12.70 13.47 7.35
CA LEU A 15 -14.11 13.39 6.95
C LEU A 15 -14.91 12.46 7.88
N ASN A 16 -14.59 12.42 9.17
CA ASN A 16 -15.23 11.54 10.16
C ASN A 16 -16.76 11.53 10.06
N SER A 17 -17.39 12.71 10.04
CA SER A 17 -18.84 12.87 9.97
C SER A 17 -19.51 12.18 8.77
N LEU A 18 -18.77 11.97 7.67
CA LEU A 18 -19.27 11.33 6.46
C LEU A 18 -18.95 9.83 6.40
N TYR A 19 -17.89 9.37 7.06
CA TYR A 19 -17.36 8.02 6.89
C TYR A 19 -17.34 7.18 8.17
N LYS A 20 -17.72 7.70 9.35
CA LYS A 20 -17.59 7.02 10.66
C LYS A 20 -18.17 5.61 10.74
N ASP A 21 -19.25 5.33 10.01
CA ASP A 21 -19.93 4.04 10.03
C ASP A 21 -19.61 3.20 8.77
N ARG A 22 -18.51 3.55 8.07
CA ARG A 22 -18.12 2.88 6.83
C ARG A 22 -17.29 1.65 7.11
N LEU A 23 -17.78 0.54 6.59
CA LEU A 23 -17.06 -0.71 6.46
C LEU A 23 -16.30 -0.75 5.14
N CYS A 24 -15.43 -1.74 5.00
CA CYS A 24 -14.65 -2.01 3.80
C CYS A 24 -15.53 -1.94 2.54
N PRO A 25 -15.08 -1.22 1.49
CA PRO A 25 -15.82 -1.11 0.24
C PRO A 25 -15.89 -2.46 -0.52
N ILE A 26 -15.15 -3.47 -0.08
CA ILE A 26 -15.10 -4.76 -0.75
C ILE A 26 -15.96 -5.79 -0.02
N CYS A 27 -15.67 -6.07 1.26
CA CYS A 27 -16.41 -7.09 2.02
C CYS A 27 -17.65 -6.56 2.73
N GLU A 28 -17.77 -5.24 2.94
CA GLU A 28 -18.88 -4.61 3.68
C GLU A 28 -19.10 -5.14 5.11
N ASN A 29 -18.14 -5.89 5.68
CA ASN A 29 -18.31 -6.59 6.95
C ASN A 29 -17.39 -6.08 8.06
N GLU A 30 -16.19 -5.60 7.73
CA GLU A 30 -15.18 -5.14 8.69
C GLU A 30 -14.77 -3.69 8.43
N GLU A 31 -14.24 -3.02 9.45
CA GLU A 31 -13.61 -1.71 9.27
C GLU A 31 -12.36 -1.83 8.38
N GLU A 32 -12.19 -0.92 7.42
CA GLU A 32 -11.02 -0.91 6.57
C GLU A 32 -9.89 -0.06 7.18
N ASP A 33 -8.86 -0.75 7.65
CA ASP A 33 -7.54 -0.19 7.91
C ASP A 33 -6.55 -0.54 6.80
N PHE A 34 -5.28 -0.16 6.99
CA PHE A 34 -4.23 -0.48 6.01
C PHE A 34 -4.12 -1.98 5.74
N ASN A 35 -4.14 -2.82 6.77
CA ASN A 35 -3.93 -4.26 6.61
C ASN A 35 -5.14 -4.90 5.93
N HIS A 36 -6.36 -4.48 6.28
CA HIS A 36 -7.59 -5.02 5.70
C HIS A 36 -7.67 -4.77 4.18
N ILE A 37 -7.14 -3.66 3.64
CA ILE A 37 -7.07 -3.44 2.18
C ILE A 37 -6.38 -4.61 1.46
N TRP A 38 -5.31 -5.13 2.07
CA TRP A 38 -4.47 -6.19 1.53
C TRP A 38 -4.88 -7.58 2.03
N LEU A 39 -5.59 -7.71 3.15
CA LEU A 39 -5.91 -9.00 3.75
C LEU A 39 -7.41 -9.30 3.80
N CYS A 40 -8.23 -8.46 3.16
CA CYS A 40 -9.65 -8.68 2.98
C CYS A 40 -9.91 -10.06 2.38
N VAL A 41 -10.70 -10.89 3.07
CA VAL A 41 -10.95 -12.29 2.69
C VAL A 41 -11.55 -12.39 1.29
N ASP A 42 -12.46 -11.47 0.95
CA ASP A 42 -13.13 -11.39 -0.35
C ASP A 42 -12.17 -11.02 -1.49
N ARG A 43 -10.91 -10.65 -1.17
CA ARG A 43 -9.83 -10.35 -2.13
C ARG A 43 -8.66 -11.32 -2.05
N SER A 44 -8.79 -12.42 -1.33
CA SER A 44 -7.72 -13.42 -1.18
C SER A 44 -7.16 -13.90 -2.53
N LEU A 45 -8.01 -14.09 -3.55
CA LEU A 45 -7.57 -14.46 -4.90
C LEU A 45 -6.78 -13.34 -5.61
N ASP A 46 -7.23 -12.09 -5.47
CA ASP A 46 -6.48 -10.93 -5.99
C ASP A 46 -5.10 -10.85 -5.33
N MET A 47 -5.00 -11.13 -4.02
CA MET A 47 -3.74 -11.11 -3.28
C MET A 47 -2.77 -12.22 -3.68
N LEU A 48 -3.29 -13.43 -3.91
CA LEU A 48 -2.47 -14.53 -4.44
C LEU A 48 -1.97 -14.22 -5.85
N THR A 49 -2.80 -13.57 -6.67
CA THR A 49 -2.42 -13.09 -8.00
C THR A 49 -1.32 -12.03 -7.89
N LEU A 50 -1.50 -11.05 -7.01
CA LEU A 50 -0.50 -10.02 -6.72
C LEU A 50 0.84 -10.63 -6.31
N LEU A 51 0.83 -11.55 -5.34
CA LEU A 51 2.02 -12.27 -4.88
C LEU A 51 2.72 -12.99 -6.04
N SER A 52 1.96 -13.72 -6.85
CA SER A 52 2.51 -14.43 -8.03
C SER A 52 3.12 -13.46 -9.04
N SER A 53 2.43 -12.36 -9.35
CA SER A 53 2.93 -11.34 -10.28
C SER A 53 4.20 -10.67 -9.75
N THR A 54 4.28 -10.40 -8.44
CA THR A 54 5.49 -9.83 -7.83
C THR A 54 6.67 -10.80 -7.90
N LYS A 55 6.45 -12.10 -7.65
CA LYS A 55 7.48 -13.13 -7.80
C LYS A 55 8.01 -13.21 -9.23
N THR A 56 7.11 -13.27 -10.21
CA THR A 56 7.47 -13.29 -11.64
C THR A 56 8.26 -12.05 -12.03
N ALA A 57 7.78 -10.87 -11.64
CA ALA A 57 8.45 -9.62 -11.91
C ALA A 57 9.87 -9.64 -11.31
N LEU A 58 10.02 -10.00 -10.01
CA LEU A 58 11.32 -10.07 -9.33
C LEU A 58 12.31 -10.93 -10.11
N LYS A 59 11.87 -12.12 -10.53
CA LYS A 59 12.67 -13.03 -11.34
C LYS A 59 13.12 -12.38 -12.64
N GLU A 60 12.19 -11.82 -13.41
CA GLU A 60 12.48 -11.18 -14.70
C GLU A 60 13.46 -10.01 -14.55
N SER A 61 13.32 -9.22 -13.48
CA SER A 61 14.23 -8.12 -13.19
C SER A 61 15.65 -8.62 -12.89
N ILE A 62 15.80 -9.64 -12.05
CA ILE A 62 17.13 -10.19 -11.77
C ILE A 62 17.77 -10.76 -13.05
N LEU A 63 17.01 -11.54 -13.82
CA LEU A 63 17.49 -12.11 -15.09
C LEU A 63 17.90 -11.04 -16.10
N SER A 64 17.24 -9.87 -16.10
CA SER A 64 17.61 -8.76 -16.98
C SER A 64 18.94 -8.07 -16.62
N HIS A 65 19.46 -8.30 -15.41
CA HIS A 65 20.67 -7.66 -14.88
C HIS A 65 21.87 -8.61 -14.74
N ILE A 66 21.68 -9.91 -15.02
CA ILE A 66 22.74 -10.90 -15.06
C ILE A 66 23.21 -11.02 -16.52
N ASP A 67 24.51 -10.77 -16.78
CA ASP A 67 25.09 -11.03 -18.10
C ASP A 67 25.10 -12.54 -18.37
N ASN A 68 24.55 -12.92 -19.52
CA ASN A 68 24.28 -14.30 -19.92
C ASN A 68 25.49 -15.25 -19.73
N ASN A 69 25.39 -16.19 -18.78
CA ASN A 69 25.49 -17.65 -19.00
C ASN A 69 25.86 -18.49 -17.75
N GLU A 70 26.15 -17.92 -16.58
CA GLU A 70 26.60 -18.73 -15.42
C GLU A 70 25.60 -18.85 -14.26
N THR A 71 24.63 -17.95 -14.14
CA THR A 71 23.62 -17.98 -13.06
C THR A 71 22.22 -18.04 -13.63
N HIS A 72 21.57 -19.20 -13.49
CA HIS A 72 20.18 -19.42 -13.86
C HIS A 72 19.32 -19.41 -12.61
N ILE A 73 18.67 -18.28 -12.33
CA ILE A 73 17.67 -18.22 -11.26
C ILE A 73 16.39 -18.88 -11.73
N ASP A 74 16.03 -19.99 -11.09
CA ASP A 74 14.81 -20.72 -11.38
C ASP A 74 13.63 -20.27 -10.49
N ASN A 75 12.46 -20.88 -10.67
CA ASN A 75 11.30 -20.54 -9.85
C ASN A 75 11.43 -21.05 -8.41
N LEU A 76 12.25 -22.07 -8.15
CA LEU A 76 12.43 -22.61 -6.80
C LEU A 76 13.21 -21.61 -5.95
N GLU A 77 14.32 -21.06 -6.46
CA GLU A 77 15.13 -20.08 -5.72
C GLU A 77 14.33 -18.83 -5.33
N ILE A 78 13.46 -18.34 -6.22
CA ILE A 78 12.56 -17.21 -5.90
C ILE A 78 11.52 -17.63 -4.88
N ASN A 79 10.92 -18.82 -5.00
CA ASN A 79 9.87 -19.28 -4.09
C ASN A 79 10.38 -19.61 -2.67
N ASP A 80 11.65 -19.99 -2.55
CA ASP A 80 12.29 -20.37 -1.28
C ASP A 80 12.68 -19.16 -0.41
N LEU A 81 12.56 -17.94 -0.93
CA LEU A 81 12.79 -16.73 -0.14
C LEU A 81 11.74 -16.63 1.00
N ASP A 82 12.21 -16.49 2.24
CA ASP A 82 11.38 -16.32 3.44
C ASP A 82 10.86 -14.86 3.57
N ILE A 83 10.23 -14.36 2.50
CA ILE A 83 9.66 -13.00 2.42
C ILE A 83 8.25 -12.99 1.84
N TRP A 84 7.70 -14.15 1.47
CA TRP A 84 6.43 -14.28 0.76
C TRP A 84 5.22 -14.53 1.67
N ASP A 85 5.44 -14.58 2.99
CA ASP A 85 4.36 -14.80 3.95
C ASP A 85 3.36 -13.63 3.90
N LEU A 86 2.07 -13.97 3.90
CA LEU A 86 0.98 -12.99 3.95
C LEU A 86 0.59 -12.66 5.39
N ASN A 87 1.04 -13.45 6.36
CA ASN A 87 0.84 -13.16 7.77
C ASN A 87 1.72 -11.99 8.19
N ILE A 88 1.17 -11.12 9.03
CA ILE A 88 1.94 -10.04 9.63
C ILE A 88 2.71 -10.63 10.81
N ASP A 89 4.03 -10.53 10.78
CA ASP A 89 4.92 -10.93 11.87
C ASP A 89 5.89 -9.78 12.17
N ASN A 90 5.95 -9.34 13.42
CA ASN A 90 6.86 -8.25 13.82
C ASN A 90 8.32 -8.70 13.95
N ASN A 91 8.58 -10.01 13.93
CA ASN A 91 9.92 -10.58 14.09
C ASN A 91 10.53 -11.05 12.77
N LYS A 92 9.79 -10.95 11.66
CA LYS A 92 10.20 -11.41 10.34
C LYS A 92 9.79 -10.41 9.28
N PHE A 93 10.51 -10.41 8.17
CA PHE A 93 10.12 -9.62 7.01
C PHE A 93 9.12 -10.41 6.16
N THR A 94 7.93 -9.86 5.92
CA THR A 94 6.87 -10.57 5.20
C THR A 94 6.47 -9.84 3.92
N PHE A 95 5.58 -10.44 3.12
CA PHE A 95 5.14 -9.83 1.86
C PHE A 95 4.38 -8.53 2.12
N ILE A 96 3.72 -8.43 3.28
CA ILE A 96 3.04 -7.20 3.70
C ILE A 96 4.04 -6.07 3.91
N ASP A 97 5.24 -6.35 4.40
CA ASP A 97 6.30 -5.33 4.51
C ASP A 97 6.82 -4.91 3.14
N LEU A 98 6.96 -5.85 2.21
CA LEU A 98 7.30 -5.51 0.82
C LEU A 98 6.24 -4.57 0.20
N ILE A 99 4.94 -4.83 0.42
CA ILE A 99 3.83 -3.97 -0.03
C ILE A 99 3.87 -2.59 0.64
N LYS A 100 4.23 -2.50 1.92
CA LYS A 100 4.41 -1.23 2.65
C LYS A 100 5.56 -0.37 2.09
N GLY A 101 6.20 -0.81 1.01
CA GLY A 101 7.22 -0.06 0.28
C GLY A 101 8.62 -0.22 0.86
N PHE A 102 8.87 -1.29 1.61
CA PHE A 102 10.24 -1.75 1.86
C PHE A 102 10.80 -2.42 0.60
N ILE A 103 10.82 -1.67 -0.50
CA ILE A 103 11.29 -2.12 -1.81
C ILE A 103 12.67 -1.46 -2.05
N PRO A 104 13.71 -2.25 -2.36
CA PRO A 104 14.98 -1.72 -2.84
C PRO A 104 14.78 -0.73 -3.99
N LYS A 105 15.46 0.41 -3.98
CA LYS A 105 15.25 1.53 -4.93
C LYS A 105 15.33 1.12 -6.42
N ASN A 106 16.12 0.09 -6.69
CA ASN A 106 16.32 -0.56 -7.99
C ASN A 106 15.12 -1.39 -8.48
N LEU A 107 14.21 -1.81 -7.60
CA LEU A 107 12.98 -2.56 -7.92
C LEU A 107 11.73 -1.66 -8.04
N MET A 108 11.89 -0.35 -7.87
CA MET A 108 10.78 0.62 -7.83
C MET A 108 9.93 0.65 -9.11
N LYS A 109 10.54 0.39 -10.29
CA LYS A 109 9.81 0.35 -11.57
C LYS A 109 8.77 -0.78 -11.62
N MET A 110 8.88 -1.79 -10.77
CA MET A 110 8.02 -2.99 -10.78
C MET A 110 6.87 -2.88 -9.79
N GLY A 111 7.12 -2.33 -8.59
CA GLY A 111 6.10 -2.21 -7.55
C GLY A 111 4.97 -1.24 -7.94
N HIS A 112 5.28 -0.20 -8.74
CA HIS A 112 4.31 0.85 -9.04
C HIS A 112 3.06 0.32 -9.76
N HIS A 113 3.21 -0.43 -10.86
CA HIS A 113 2.06 -0.91 -11.63
C HIS A 113 1.24 -1.95 -10.86
N ILE A 114 1.91 -2.95 -10.28
CA ILE A 114 1.25 -4.13 -9.71
C ILE A 114 0.48 -3.76 -8.43
N PHE A 115 1.06 -2.95 -7.54
CA PHE A 115 0.37 -2.50 -6.33
C PHE A 115 -0.68 -1.42 -6.63
N HIS A 116 -0.45 -0.58 -7.64
CA HIS A 116 -1.43 0.44 -8.05
C HIS A 116 -2.70 -0.19 -8.61
N GLU A 117 -2.62 -1.21 -9.47
CA GLU A 117 -3.81 -1.89 -9.99
C GLU A 117 -4.63 -2.55 -8.87
N TYR A 118 -3.96 -3.19 -7.91
CA TYR A 118 -4.64 -3.78 -6.76
C TYR A 118 -5.34 -2.71 -5.91
N TRP A 119 -4.71 -1.56 -5.70
CA TRP A 119 -5.27 -0.43 -4.97
C TRP A 119 -6.42 0.25 -5.72
N LEU A 120 -6.28 0.45 -7.03
CA LEU A 120 -7.25 1.15 -7.87
C LEU A 120 -8.63 0.49 -7.84
N LYS A 121 -8.69 -0.85 -7.76
CA LYS A 121 -9.94 -1.59 -7.57
C LYS A 121 -10.70 -1.15 -6.30
N CYS A 122 -10.01 -0.97 -5.17
CA CYS A 122 -10.64 -0.48 -3.94
C CYS A 122 -11.18 0.94 -4.11
N CYS A 123 -10.40 1.83 -4.72
CA CYS A 123 -10.82 3.20 -5.00
C CYS A 123 -12.09 3.24 -5.85
N GLN A 124 -12.16 2.41 -6.90
CA GLN A 124 -13.33 2.34 -7.79
C GLN A 124 -14.59 1.86 -7.07
N GLU A 125 -14.50 0.85 -6.22
CA GLU A 125 -15.65 0.40 -5.42
C GLU A 125 -16.10 1.45 -4.40
N MET A 126 -15.16 2.16 -3.76
CA MET A 126 -15.49 3.27 -2.88
C MET A 126 -16.19 4.41 -3.63
N GLU A 127 -15.74 4.77 -4.84
CA GLU A 127 -16.37 5.79 -5.67
C GLU A 127 -17.80 5.44 -6.08
N LYS A 128 -18.05 4.15 -6.41
CA LYS A 128 -19.41 3.67 -6.71
C LYS A 128 -20.33 3.87 -5.49
N LYS A 129 -19.88 3.45 -4.30
CA LYS A 129 -20.66 3.59 -3.06
C LYS A 129 -20.89 5.06 -2.69
N ASP A 130 -19.87 5.90 -2.84
CA ASP A 130 -19.99 7.33 -2.62
C ASP A 130 -21.07 7.94 -3.54
N LYS A 131 -21.07 7.54 -4.81
CA LYS A 131 -22.06 8.00 -5.81
C LYS A 131 -23.47 7.56 -5.43
N ASP A 132 -23.65 6.31 -5.04
CA ASP A 132 -24.96 5.76 -4.63
C ASP A 132 -25.53 6.48 -3.40
N LEU A 133 -24.65 7.01 -2.55
CA LEU A 133 -25.01 7.76 -1.34
C LEU A 133 -24.99 9.28 -1.53
N GLY A 134 -24.82 9.75 -2.78
CA GLY A 134 -24.81 11.17 -3.12
C GLY A 134 -23.60 11.96 -2.59
N ILE A 135 -22.56 11.26 -2.13
CA ILE A 135 -21.32 11.85 -1.62
C ILE A 135 -20.48 12.35 -2.78
N ASN A 136 -20.56 13.65 -3.04
CA ASN A 136 -19.80 14.33 -4.08
C ASN A 136 -18.69 15.22 -3.50
N LYS A 137 -17.82 15.73 -4.37
CA LYS A 137 -16.69 16.61 -4.00
C LYS A 137 -17.12 17.84 -3.18
N ASN A 138 -18.28 18.41 -3.46
CA ASN A 138 -18.78 19.58 -2.71
C ASN A 138 -19.24 19.19 -1.31
N LEU A 139 -19.86 18.01 -1.15
CA LEU A 139 -20.22 17.49 0.16
C LEU A 139 -18.96 17.18 0.99
N LYS A 140 -17.98 16.47 0.42
CA LYS A 140 -16.69 16.20 1.08
C LYS A 140 -16.03 17.51 1.55
N LYS A 141 -16.00 18.55 0.71
CA LYS A 141 -15.45 19.87 1.08
C LYS A 141 -16.17 20.52 2.26
N ARG A 142 -17.50 20.40 2.36
CA ARG A 142 -18.27 20.98 3.47
C ARG A 142 -17.99 20.30 4.81
N HIS A 143 -17.67 19.02 4.79
CA HIS A 143 -17.38 18.22 5.99
C HIS A 143 -15.90 18.13 6.34
N PHE A 144 -15.02 18.54 5.42
CA PHE A 144 -13.58 18.51 5.63
C PHE A 144 -13.19 19.37 6.84
N GLY A 145 -12.56 18.75 7.83
CA GLY A 145 -12.07 19.45 9.02
C GLY A 145 -13.12 19.76 10.09
N VAL A 146 -14.41 19.57 9.80
CA VAL A 146 -15.52 19.90 10.71
C VAL A 146 -15.51 19.03 11.97
N ASP A 147 -15.25 17.73 11.81
CA ASP A 147 -15.10 16.74 12.89
C ASP A 147 -13.74 16.03 12.78
N CYS A 148 -12.67 16.80 12.64
CA CYS A 148 -11.34 16.23 12.48
C CYS A 148 -10.82 15.63 13.80
N LEU A 149 -10.38 14.36 13.76
CA LEU A 149 -9.68 13.70 14.88
C LEU A 149 -8.27 14.29 15.14
N TYR A 150 -7.91 15.38 14.46
CA TYR A 150 -6.56 15.96 14.40
C TYR A 150 -6.01 16.46 15.76
N ARG A 151 -6.82 16.56 16.82
CA ARG A 151 -6.30 16.99 18.14
C ARG A 151 -5.37 15.99 18.82
N LEU A 152 -5.14 14.79 18.28
CA LEU A 152 -4.31 13.75 18.93
C LEU A 152 -2.93 13.50 18.30
N ARG A 153 -2.50 14.23 17.26
CA ARG A 153 -1.08 14.18 16.86
C ARG A 153 -0.25 15.01 17.83
N GLN A 154 0.21 14.41 18.93
CA GLN A 154 1.46 14.88 19.53
C GLN A 154 2.56 14.65 18.50
N GLN A 155 3.08 15.75 17.94
CA GLN A 155 4.26 15.71 17.10
C GLN A 155 5.42 15.25 17.98
N SER A 156 5.85 14.00 17.80
CA SER A 156 7.07 13.47 18.39
C SER A 156 8.23 14.37 18.01
N THR A 157 8.88 14.99 19.00
CA THR A 157 10.10 15.80 18.82
C THR A 157 11.36 14.96 18.59
N ILE A 158 11.25 13.63 18.72
CA ILE A 158 12.34 12.69 18.45
C ILE A 158 12.45 12.49 16.93
N ASN A 159 13.62 12.78 16.39
CA ASN A 159 13.95 12.55 14.98
C ASN A 159 14.17 11.05 14.77
N LYS A 160 13.08 10.28 14.59
CA LYS A 160 13.02 8.80 14.59
C LYS A 160 13.89 8.09 13.52
N TYR A 161 14.68 8.83 12.75
CA TYR A 161 15.36 8.36 11.54
C TYR A 161 16.86 8.67 11.48
N GLU A 162 17.46 9.23 12.54
CA GLU A 162 18.90 9.59 12.55
C GLU A 162 19.81 8.37 12.36
N ASP A 163 19.49 7.22 12.96
CA ASP A 163 20.32 6.01 12.87
C ASP A 163 19.99 5.11 11.66
N LEU A 164 19.05 5.53 10.80
CA LEU A 164 18.57 4.76 9.66
C LEU A 164 19.15 5.25 8.33
N ILE A 165 20.28 5.96 8.33
CA ILE A 165 20.91 6.56 7.13
C ILE A 165 21.16 5.52 6.03
N GLY A 166 21.64 4.33 6.39
CA GLY A 166 21.87 3.23 5.43
C GLY A 166 20.58 2.73 4.78
N ILE A 167 19.48 2.69 5.54
CA ILE A 167 18.16 2.31 5.04
C ILE A 167 17.56 3.45 4.22
N ARG A 168 17.63 4.69 4.68
CA ARG A 168 17.22 5.90 3.93
C ARG A 168 17.91 6.04 2.57
N ASN A 169 19.17 5.64 2.49
CA ASN A 169 19.97 5.80 1.27
C ASN A 169 19.78 4.65 0.26
N ASN A 170 19.39 3.45 0.71
CA ASN A 170 19.35 2.24 -0.11
C ASN A 170 17.95 1.60 -0.25
N ILE A 171 17.06 1.87 0.70
CA ILE A 171 15.65 1.49 0.67
C ILE A 171 14.85 2.77 0.42
N TYR A 172 14.07 2.79 -0.65
CA TYR A 172 13.26 3.94 -0.97
C TYR A 172 12.05 3.94 -0.04
N TYR A 173 12.14 4.66 1.08
CA TYR A 173 10.94 5.13 1.73
C TYR A 173 10.25 6.06 0.76
N GLY A 174 9.12 5.62 0.20
CA GLY A 174 8.33 6.35 -0.78
C GLY A 174 8.46 7.86 -0.57
N SER A 175 9.00 8.56 -1.57
CA SER A 175 9.05 10.02 -1.60
C SER A 175 7.71 10.61 -1.20
N ASP A 176 7.76 11.83 -0.65
CA ASP A 176 6.63 12.73 -0.41
C ASP A 176 5.39 12.27 -1.17
N ILE A 177 4.36 11.86 -0.44
CA ILE A 177 3.17 11.21 -1.00
C ILE A 177 2.52 12.06 -2.10
N LEU A 178 2.77 13.37 -2.08
CA LEU A 178 2.40 14.31 -3.13
C LEU A 178 3.04 13.94 -4.48
N GLY A 179 4.33 13.57 -4.52
CA GLY A 179 4.99 13.06 -5.72
C GLY A 179 4.47 11.70 -6.21
N TYR A 180 3.95 10.85 -5.31
CA TYR A 180 3.24 9.62 -5.69
C TYR A 180 1.90 9.94 -6.38
N TYR A 181 1.17 10.96 -5.92
CA TYR A 181 -0.06 11.41 -6.58
C TYR A 181 0.21 12.16 -7.89
N ASP A 182 1.27 12.98 -7.96
CA ASP A 182 1.64 13.73 -9.17
C ASP A 182 2.12 12.81 -10.31
N SER A 183 2.64 11.62 -9.98
CA SER A 183 2.99 10.57 -10.95
C SER A 183 1.83 9.63 -11.31
N CYS A 184 0.67 9.78 -10.66
CA CYS A 184 -0.57 9.07 -10.95
C CYS A 184 -1.58 9.90 -11.77
N THR A 185 -1.24 11.12 -12.16
CA THR A 185 -1.99 11.89 -13.16
C THR A 185 -1.34 11.76 -14.55
N PRO A 186 -2.12 11.65 -15.65
CA PRO A 186 -1.59 11.56 -17.01
C PRO A 186 -0.68 12.73 -17.40
#